data_AF-A0A1W2A7Z3-F1
#
_entry.id   AF-A0A1W2A7Z3-F1
#
_cell.length_a   1.000
_cell.length_b   1.000
_cell.length_c   1.000
_cell.angle_alpha   90.00
_cell.angle_beta   90.00
_cell.angle_gamma   90.00
#
_symmetry.space_group_name_H-M   'P 1'
#
loop_
_entity.id
_entity.type
_entity.pdbx_description
1 polymer ?
#
loop_
_entity_poly.entity_id
_entity_poly.type
_entity_poly.pdbx_seq_one_letter_code
_entity_poly.pdbx_strand_id
1 'polypeptide(L)' 'MVIDFDEQKFRNEVKNMVRPLGLSKRQVEEIVNQALMAIRRSSKIVKM' A
#
# COMPACT_ATOMS: atom_id res chain seq x y z
N MET A 1 -0.42 8.32 -17.04
CA MET A 1 -0.70 9.01 -15.76
C MET A 1 0.31 8.51 -14.75
N VAL A 2 1.52 9.07 -14.78
CA VAL A 2 2.55 8.73 -13.80
C VAL A 2 2.27 9.64 -12.62
N ILE A 3 1.35 9.20 -11.76
CA ILE A 3 1.37 9.68 -10.38
C ILE A 3 2.76 9.27 -9.90
N ASP A 4 3.50 10.21 -9.32
CA ASP A 4 4.79 9.97 -8.68
C ASP A 4 4.54 9.08 -7.44
N PHE A 5 4.27 7.80 -7.70
CA PHE A 5 3.81 6.85 -6.70
C PHE A 5 5.03 6.35 -5.94
N ASP A 6 5.32 7.02 -4.83
CA ASP A 6 6.31 6.59 -3.86
C ASP A 6 5.77 5.41 -3.05
N GLU A 7 6.16 4.20 -3.46
CA GLU A 7 5.80 2.96 -2.77
C GLU A 7 6.26 2.97 -1.30
N GLN A 8 7.39 3.59 -0.97
CA GLN A 8 7.92 3.60 0.39
C GLN A 8 7.10 4.53 1.29
N LYS A 9 6.74 5.71 0.80
CA LYS A 9 5.83 6.62 1.49
C LYS A 9 4.46 5.97 1.70
N PHE A 10 3.91 5.32 0.67
CA PHE A 10 2.63 4.61 0.77
C PHE A 10 2.66 3.49 1.83
N ARG A 11 3.71 2.66 1.82
CA ARG A 11 3.90 1.60 2.83
C ARG A 11 3.91 2.18 4.25
N ASN A 12 4.57 3.32 4.46
CA ASN A 12 4.66 3.98 5.76
C ASN A 12 3.31 4.55 6.22
N GLU A 13 2.53 5.15 5.31
CA GLU A 13 1.19 5.63 5.66
C GLU A 13 0.26 4.49 6.05
N VAL A 14 0.21 3.41 5.27
CA VAL A 14 -0.63 2.23 5.60
C VAL A 14 -0.22 1.65 6.95
N LYS A 15 1.08 1.51 7.22
CA LYS A 15 1.58 1.07 8.54
C LYS A 15 1.10 1.98 9.68
N ASN A 16 1.18 3.30 9.49
CA ASN A 16 0.74 4.26 10.51
C ASN A 16 -0.77 4.22 10.74
N MET A 17 -1.57 3.99 9.70
CA MET A 17 -3.02 3.85 9.82
C MET A 17 -3.44 2.60 10.60
N VAL A 18 -2.72 1.49 10.44
CA VAL A 18 -3.10 0.20 11.05
C VAL A 18 -2.41 -0.07 12.38
N ARG A 19 -1.36 0.69 12.72
CA ARG A 19 -0.64 0.60 14.01
C ARG A 19 -1.55 0.75 15.24
N PRO A 20 -2.55 1.65 15.28
CA PRO A 20 -3.47 1.79 16.41
C PRO A 20 -4.41 0.58 16.61
N LEU A 21 -4.52 -0.30 15.61
CA LEU A 21 -5.44 -1.45 15.64
C LEU A 21 -4.90 -2.63 16.45
N GLY A 22 -3.70 -2.52 17.05
CA GLY A 22 -3.12 -3.57 17.89
C GLY A 22 -2.75 -4.85 17.13
N LEU A 23 -2.57 -4.77 15.82
CA LEU A 23 -2.27 -5.92 14.97
C LEU A 23 -0.84 -6.43 15.18
N SER A 24 -0.66 -7.73 14.99
CA SER A 24 0.68 -8.33 14.97
C SER A 24 1.48 -7.85 13.76
N LYS A 25 2.82 -7.85 13.87
CA LYS A 25 3.71 -7.42 12.78
C LYS A 25 3.41 -8.14 11.46
N ARG A 26 3.10 -9.43 11.50
CA ARG A 26 2.74 -10.23 10.32
C ARG A 26 1.45 -9.73 9.65
N GLN A 27 0.41 -9.46 10.44
CA GLN A 27 -0.86 -8.94 9.91
C GLN A 27 -0.67 -7.55 9.30
N VAL A 28 0.15 -6.69 9.93
CA VAL A 28 0.49 -5.37 9.36
C VAL A 28 1.18 -5.51 8.00
N GLU A 29 2.14 -6.43 7.87
CA GLU A 29 2.83 -6.68 6.59
C GLU A 29 1.87 -7.23 5.52
N GLU A 30 0.96 -8.13 5.87
CA GLU A 30 -0.07 -8.64 4.96
C GLU A 30 -0.99 -7.52 4.45
N ILE A 31 -1.48 -6.64 5.33
CA ILE A 31 -2.34 -5.51 4.95
C ILE A 31 -1.60 -4.55 4.01
N VAL A 32 -0.35 -4.21 4.32
CA VAL A 32 0.48 -3.34 3.47
C VAL A 32 0.64 -3.93 2.07
N ASN A 33 0.88 -5.24 1.97
CA ASN A 33 1.03 -5.92 0.70
C ASN A 33 -0.28 -5.98 -0.08
N GLN A 34 -1.42 -6.24 0.58
CA GLN A 34 -2.73 -6.22 -0.06
C GLN A 34 -3.09 -4.83 -0.59
N ALA A 35 -2.81 -3.78 0.20
CA ALA A 35 -3.05 -2.39 -0.21
C ALA A 35 -2.22 -2.01 -1.45
N LEU A 36 -0.96 -2.43 -1.50
CA LEU A 36 -0.11 -2.25 -2.69
C LEU A 36 -0.64 -2.98 -3.91
N MET A 37 -1.09 -4.23 -3.75
CA MET A 37 -1.70 -4.98 -4.84
C MET A 37 -2.98 -4.32 -5.34
N ALA A 38 -3.82 -3.80 -4.44
CA ALA A 38 -5.03 -3.08 -4.80
C ALA A 38 -4.72 -1.85 -5.65
N ILE A 39 -3.72 -1.03 -5.25
CA ILE A 39 -3.26 0.12 -6.05
C ILE A 39 -2.73 -0.33 -7.40
N ARG A 40 -1.85 -1.33 -7.45
CA ARG A 40 -1.28 -1.81 -8.72
C ARG A 40 -2.37 -2.33 -9.68
N ARG A 41 -3.45 -2.93 -9.15
CA ARG A 41 -4.60 -3.40 -9.96
C ARG A 41 -5.53 -2.27 -10.39
N SER A 42 -5.79 -1.29 -9.52
CA SER A 42 -6.67 -0.16 -9.82
C SER A 42 -6.00 0.88 -10.71
N SER A 43 -4.66 0.94 -10.67
CA SER A 43 -3.85 1.73 -11.59
C SER A 43 -3.90 1.05 -12.95
N LYS A 44 -4.78 1.51 -13.84
CA LYS A 44 -4.78 1.11 -15.26
C LYS A 44 -3.35 1.17 -15.78
N ILE A 45 -2.82 0.06 -16.30
CA ILE A 45 -1.65 0.09 -17.18
C ILE A 45 -2.10 0.90 -18.40
N VAL A 46 -1.82 2.21 -18.39
CA VAL A 46 -1.91 3.03 -19.60
C VAL A 46 -0.72 2.58 -20.44
N LYS A 47 -0.90 1.53 -21.26
CA LYS A 47 0.00 1.30 -22.39
C LYS A 47 -0.06 2.57 -23.23
N MET A 48 0.99 3.38 -23.17
CA MET A 48 1.28 4.36 -24.21
C MET A 48 1.56 3.63 -25.51
#